data_AF-A0A2P5I5U8-F1
#
_entry.id   AF-A0A2P5I5U8-F1
#
_cell.length_a   1.000
_cell.length_b   1.000
_cell.length_c   1.000
_cell.angle_alpha   90.00
_cell.angle_beta   90.00
_cell.angle_gamma   90.00
#
_symmetry.space_group_name_H-M   'P 1'
#
loop_
_entity.id
_entity.type
_entity.pdbx_description
1 polymer ?
#
loop_
_entity_poly.entity_id
_entity_poly.type
_entity_poly.pdbx_seq_one_letter_code
_entity_poly.pdbx_strand_id
1 'polypeptide(L)'
;MPRPKVKPQDRQRSAKACDACKASKKRCDGNQPYRLCVKKGAQDTCTFTPTIRDRRSQRSGSKASQANSIAVANDVSHMDFGSVLAGPSHGGRSATSQDAEGDEVIDEDAEIFVGNTAALSFLSFLQKTLKHYVGPSGFTDRQHSHNWFEMTGSDVDGGVFYDDLGEDEKKEVIQCFLDASSGFLDLYTQDELSELIRLATEDQNTNRPQISRRLDPTALSSLYLMLAIGYQVRGGSRDDLVLATQYFNEGRKMAFEKMLEDPTVNLARVFLLLAFYMFGACRRNSAFMYLGVAAKSADILGLHAAAKHKHISKAEQESRLRVAKSVRVFDIICSSILGRRGSASSLRSGDVTSGDIVEQEHSTTSHRVLALRATYESCSILETVVGKFADDGELDSSSAEHFLQLLQEWSQALPLSLRQRPKKGDQSLLKDAQYREKMIANVHVAGTYYFGIILVTRQFLIQHIMPQLHGKSPKTKEGQQKHARKGDNEADAVADLSHSCIGAATYMAQI
;
A
#
# COMPACT_ATOMS: atom_id res chain seq x y z
N MET A 1 10.60 -32.72 -44.67
CA MET A 1 9.80 -32.90 -43.44
C MET A 1 10.16 -31.79 -42.45
N PRO A 2 9.19 -31.06 -41.89
CA PRO A 2 9.48 -30.01 -40.92
C PRO A 2 9.91 -30.61 -39.58
N ARG A 3 10.93 -30.02 -38.95
CA ARG A 3 11.54 -30.51 -37.71
C ARG A 3 10.58 -30.27 -36.52
N PRO A 4 10.40 -31.24 -35.60
CA PRO A 4 9.53 -31.06 -34.44
C PRO A 4 9.94 -29.83 -33.61
N LYS A 5 8.96 -29.03 -33.17
CA LYS A 5 9.19 -27.90 -32.28
C LYS A 5 9.63 -28.41 -30.91
N VAL A 6 10.79 -27.94 -30.44
CA VAL A 6 11.36 -28.30 -29.13
C VAL A 6 10.61 -27.56 -28.02
N LYS A 7 10.20 -28.30 -26.98
CA LYS A 7 9.49 -27.78 -25.80
C LYS A 7 10.35 -26.74 -25.07
N PRO A 8 9.76 -25.69 -24.45
CA PRO A 8 10.50 -24.60 -23.80
C PRO A 8 11.51 -25.08 -22.75
N GLN A 9 11.12 -26.07 -21.94
CA GLN A 9 11.95 -26.70 -20.91
C GLN A 9 13.22 -27.38 -21.44
N ASP A 10 13.24 -27.77 -22.72
CA ASP A 10 14.39 -28.44 -23.35
C ASP A 10 15.27 -27.44 -24.14
N ARG A 11 15.00 -26.13 -24.05
CA ARG A 11 15.77 -25.07 -24.70
C ARG A 11 16.92 -24.59 -23.82
N GLN A 12 17.93 -25.43 -23.65
CA GLN A 12 19.19 -24.96 -23.06
C GLN A 12 19.95 -24.09 -24.06
N ARG A 13 20.11 -22.79 -23.77
CA ARG A 13 21.00 -21.88 -24.51
C ARG A 13 22.21 -21.60 -23.63
N SER A 14 23.40 -21.98 -24.08
CA SER A 14 24.64 -21.61 -23.42
C SER A 14 24.92 -20.12 -23.59
N ALA A 15 25.24 -19.40 -22.50
CA ALA A 15 25.60 -17.99 -22.54
C ALA A 15 26.88 -17.71 -23.38
N LYS A 16 27.75 -18.71 -23.53
CA LYS A 16 28.97 -18.64 -24.35
C LYS A 16 29.09 -19.88 -25.24
N ALA A 17 29.44 -19.67 -26.51
CA ALA A 17 29.76 -20.76 -27.45
C ALA A 17 31.29 -20.87 -27.62
N CYS A 18 31.80 -22.09 -27.82
CA CYS A 18 33.23 -22.29 -28.13
C CYS A 18 33.59 -21.70 -29.50
N ASP A 19 34.87 -21.45 -29.73
CA ASP A 19 35.36 -20.74 -30.92
C ASP A 19 35.06 -21.51 -32.22
N ALA A 20 35.15 -22.85 -32.19
CA ALA A 20 34.75 -23.69 -33.32
C ALA A 20 33.24 -23.59 -33.65
N CYS A 21 32.38 -23.49 -32.64
CA CYS A 21 30.93 -23.33 -32.85
C CYS A 21 30.57 -21.92 -33.31
N LYS A 22 31.27 -20.90 -32.81
CA LYS A 22 31.16 -19.52 -33.31
C LYS A 22 31.54 -19.42 -34.78
N ALA A 23 32.70 -19.94 -35.17
CA ALA A 23 33.18 -19.90 -36.55
C ALA A 23 32.23 -20.62 -37.52
N SER A 24 31.63 -21.73 -37.08
CA SER A 24 30.70 -22.52 -37.91
C SER A 24 29.24 -22.12 -37.79
N LYS A 25 28.91 -21.07 -37.02
CA LYS A 25 27.54 -20.57 -36.73
C LYS A 25 26.56 -21.67 -36.29
N LYS A 26 27.03 -22.62 -35.48
CA LYS A 26 26.24 -23.76 -34.98
C LYS A 26 26.02 -23.65 -33.47
N ARG A 27 24.92 -24.24 -32.99
CA ARG A 27 24.57 -24.23 -31.56
C ARG A 27 25.63 -24.97 -30.75
N CYS A 28 26.02 -24.37 -29.63
CA CYS A 28 26.90 -24.91 -28.60
C CYS A 28 26.09 -25.10 -27.31
N ASP A 29 26.45 -26.07 -26.48
CA ASP A 29 25.84 -26.30 -25.17
C ASP A 29 26.68 -25.71 -24.01
N GLY A 30 27.83 -25.10 -24.31
CA GLY A 30 28.71 -24.44 -23.33
C GLY A 30 29.60 -25.38 -22.52
N ASN A 31 29.48 -26.70 -22.67
CA ASN A 31 30.33 -27.66 -21.96
C ASN A 31 31.69 -27.82 -22.66
N GLN A 32 32.78 -27.99 -21.90
CA GLN A 32 34.11 -28.23 -22.46
C GLN A 32 34.64 -29.62 -22.09
N PRO A 33 34.96 -30.49 -23.07
CA PRO A 33 34.74 -30.32 -24.52
C PRO A 33 33.28 -30.57 -24.93
N TYR A 34 32.76 -29.79 -25.90
CA TYR A 34 31.39 -29.92 -26.39
C TYR A 34 31.15 -31.27 -27.06
N ARG A 35 30.09 -32.00 -26.66
CA ARG A 35 29.76 -33.35 -27.15
C ARG A 35 29.70 -33.45 -28.69
N LEU A 36 29.23 -32.41 -29.39
CA LEU A 36 29.20 -32.40 -30.85
C LEU A 36 30.54 -32.04 -31.50
N CYS A 37 31.44 -31.33 -30.80
CA CYS A 37 32.83 -31.16 -31.24
C CYS A 37 33.61 -32.46 -31.12
N VAL A 38 33.41 -33.22 -30.02
CA VAL A 38 33.99 -34.56 -29.82
C VAL A 38 33.52 -35.52 -30.92
N LYS A 39 32.21 -35.58 -31.18
CA LYS A 39 31.63 -36.45 -32.22
C LYS A 39 32.12 -36.15 -33.64
N LYS A 40 32.68 -34.95 -33.87
CA LYS A 40 33.22 -34.53 -35.16
C LYS A 40 34.76 -34.58 -35.24
N GLY A 41 35.42 -35.10 -34.21
CA GLY A 41 36.88 -35.13 -34.14
C GLY A 41 37.52 -33.75 -34.00
N ALA A 42 36.76 -32.72 -33.61
CA ALA A 42 37.21 -31.33 -33.49
C ALA A 42 37.36 -30.90 -32.02
N GLN A 43 37.71 -31.84 -31.15
CA GLN A 43 37.84 -31.58 -29.70
C GLN A 43 38.98 -30.62 -29.39
N ASP A 44 40.06 -30.66 -30.17
CA ASP A 44 41.28 -29.85 -29.96
C ASP A 44 41.07 -28.37 -30.34
N THR A 45 40.01 -28.05 -31.10
CA THR A 45 39.62 -26.69 -31.48
C THR A 45 38.41 -26.18 -30.68
N CYS A 46 37.94 -26.96 -29.71
CA CYS A 46 36.85 -26.60 -28.81
C CYS A 46 37.38 -25.78 -27.62
N THR A 47 37.86 -24.58 -27.91
CA THR A 47 38.37 -23.62 -26.92
C THR A 47 37.37 -22.49 -26.68
N PHE A 48 37.44 -21.89 -25.50
CA PHE A 48 36.70 -20.68 -25.16
C PHE A 48 37.71 -19.57 -24.92
N THR A 49 38.09 -18.83 -25.97
CA THR A 49 39.04 -17.74 -25.83
C THR A 49 38.37 -16.56 -25.10
N PRO A 50 38.89 -16.10 -23.94
CA PRO A 50 38.39 -14.91 -23.28
C PRO A 50 38.79 -13.67 -24.11
N THR A 51 37.83 -12.80 -24.42
CA THR A 51 38.10 -11.52 -25.10
C THR A 51 38.78 -10.56 -24.13
N ILE A 52 40.07 -10.30 -24.33
CA ILE A 52 40.83 -9.28 -23.61
C ILE A 52 40.39 -7.90 -24.16
N ARG A 53 39.74 -7.08 -23.32
CA ARG A 53 39.57 -5.64 -23.60
C ARG A 53 40.94 -4.96 -23.48
N ASP A 54 41.32 -4.23 -24.52
CA ASP A 54 42.59 -3.51 -24.66
C ASP A 54 42.89 -2.59 -23.46
N ARG A 55 44.05 -2.81 -22.84
CA ARG A 55 44.76 -1.82 -22.01
C ARG A 55 45.57 -0.92 -22.93
N ARG A 56 45.32 0.39 -22.90
CA ARG A 56 46.32 1.40 -23.31
C ARG A 56 46.80 2.18 -22.09
N SER A 57 48.13 2.28 -22.03
CA SER A 57 49.00 3.10 -21.17
C SER A 57 49.46 2.54 -19.83
N GLN A 58 50.68 1.99 -19.90
CA GLN A 58 51.64 1.79 -18.82
C GLN A 58 52.01 3.12 -18.12
N ARG A 59 52.31 3.03 -16.82
CA ARG A 59 53.65 3.29 -16.25
C ARG A 59 53.66 2.81 -14.80
N SER A 60 54.32 1.67 -14.53
CA SER A 60 55.62 1.54 -13.83
C SER A 60 55.54 1.95 -12.36
N GLY A 61 55.87 1.15 -11.35
CA GLY A 61 56.42 -0.20 -11.18
C GLY A 61 56.06 -0.62 -9.74
N SER A 62 56.58 -1.62 -9.04
CA SER A 62 57.70 -2.55 -9.16
C SER A 62 57.54 -3.47 -7.94
N LYS A 63 57.63 -4.81 -8.11
CA LYS A 63 58.13 -5.82 -7.14
C LYS A 63 57.44 -5.90 -5.74
N ALA A 64 57.10 -7.03 -5.14
CA ALA A 64 57.38 -8.44 -5.33
C ALA A 64 56.34 -9.26 -4.54
N SER A 65 56.00 -10.46 -5.00
CA SER A 65 55.29 -11.47 -4.18
C SER A 65 56.04 -12.80 -4.25
N GLN A 66 56.42 -13.30 -3.08
CA GLN A 66 56.86 -14.68 -2.87
C GLN A 66 55.63 -15.56 -2.57
N ALA A 67 55.59 -16.68 -3.31
CA ALA A 67 55.06 -18.02 -3.03
C ALA A 67 54.04 -18.30 -1.90
N ASN A 68 53.03 -19.10 -2.29
CA ASN A 68 52.36 -20.24 -1.61
C ASN A 68 51.88 -20.04 -0.15
N SER A 69 50.64 -20.37 0.21
CA SER A 69 50.02 -21.69 0.10
C SER A 69 48.60 -21.67 0.69
N ILE A 70 47.80 -22.65 0.29
CA ILE A 70 46.41 -22.91 0.64
C ILE A 70 46.27 -23.28 2.13
N ALA A 71 45.29 -22.70 2.82
CA ALA A 71 44.58 -23.37 3.92
C ALA A 71 43.18 -22.78 4.13
N VAL A 72 42.23 -23.70 4.32
CA VAL A 72 40.79 -23.54 4.46
C VAL A 72 40.42 -22.85 5.77
N ALA A 73 39.51 -21.87 5.73
CA ALA A 73 38.75 -21.42 6.89
C ALA A 73 37.33 -21.01 6.46
N ASN A 74 36.34 -21.60 7.13
CA ASN A 74 34.94 -21.17 7.11
C ASN A 74 34.85 -19.70 7.48
N ASP A 75 34.23 -18.89 6.63
CA ASP A 75 33.88 -17.51 6.96
C ASP A 75 32.40 -17.29 6.63
N VAL A 76 31.58 -17.33 7.68
CA VAL A 76 30.24 -16.74 7.68
C VAL A 76 30.42 -15.40 8.38
N SER A 77 30.61 -14.34 7.62
CA SER A 77 30.66 -12.99 8.17
C SER A 77 29.98 -11.99 7.23
N HIS A 78 29.23 -11.09 7.87
CA HIS A 78 28.63 -9.86 7.35
C HIS A 78 27.43 -9.98 6.38
N MET A 79 26.23 -10.20 6.93
CA MET A 79 25.05 -9.52 6.41
C MET A 79 24.93 -8.16 7.10
N ASP A 80 25.20 -7.10 6.35
CA ASP A 80 25.09 -5.72 6.79
C ASP A 80 23.62 -5.32 6.95
N PHE A 81 23.16 -5.23 8.20
CA PHE A 81 21.76 -5.03 8.56
C PHE A 81 21.26 -3.60 8.30
N GLY A 82 22.16 -2.63 8.12
CA GLY A 82 21.80 -1.24 7.78
C GLY A 82 21.29 -1.10 6.34
N SER A 83 21.67 -2.00 5.43
CA SER A 83 21.35 -1.88 4.00
C SER A 83 19.91 -2.23 3.63
N VAL A 84 19.15 -2.91 4.51
CA VAL A 84 17.75 -3.27 4.23
C VAL A 84 16.78 -2.14 4.63
N LEU A 85 17.19 -1.27 5.56
CA LEU A 85 16.42 -0.07 5.95
C LEU A 85 16.95 1.21 5.28
N ALA A 86 18.25 1.27 4.93
CA ALA A 86 18.84 2.37 4.18
C ALA A 86 19.07 1.98 2.70
N GLY A 87 18.17 2.44 1.81
CA GLY A 87 18.46 2.61 0.39
C GLY A 87 19.19 3.94 0.14
N PRO A 88 19.83 4.14 -1.03
CA PRO A 88 20.80 5.22 -1.24
C PRO A 88 20.16 6.60 -1.05
N SER A 89 20.77 7.40 -0.17
CA SER A 89 20.44 8.80 0.06
C SER A 89 20.76 9.63 -1.18
N HIS A 90 19.74 9.89 -2.01
CA HIS A 90 19.84 10.90 -3.06
C HIS A 90 19.74 12.31 -2.45
N GLY A 91 20.89 12.81 -2.00
CA GLY A 91 21.08 14.25 -1.78
C GLY A 91 20.88 15.01 -3.09
N GLY A 92 20.02 16.04 -3.05
CA GLY A 92 19.68 16.84 -4.21
C GLY A 92 20.89 17.49 -4.86
N ARG A 93 21.12 17.20 -6.15
CA ARG A 93 21.83 18.07 -7.10
C ARG A 93 21.39 17.75 -8.53
N SER A 94 21.22 18.84 -9.27
CA SER A 94 20.77 18.92 -10.67
C SER A 94 21.58 18.05 -11.64
N ALA A 95 20.85 17.41 -12.56
CA ALA A 95 21.19 16.91 -13.91
C ALA A 95 22.67 16.59 -14.24
N THR A 96 22.96 15.31 -14.49
CA THR A 96 23.41 14.78 -15.81
C THR A 96 23.55 13.24 -15.75
N SER A 97 23.25 12.59 -16.86
CA SER A 97 23.36 11.15 -17.13
C SER A 97 24.78 10.59 -17.01
N GLN A 98 24.97 9.44 -16.35
CA GLN A 98 25.70 8.25 -16.86
C GLN A 98 25.88 7.18 -15.76
N ASP A 99 25.42 5.97 -16.11
CA ASP A 99 25.92 4.63 -15.79
C ASP A 99 26.35 4.30 -14.35
N ALA A 100 25.52 3.53 -13.64
CA ALA A 100 25.91 2.71 -12.50
C ALA A 100 25.34 1.28 -12.69
N GLU A 101 26.20 0.35 -13.12
CA GLU A 101 25.92 -1.09 -13.18
C GLU A 101 25.89 -1.65 -11.74
N GLY A 102 24.70 -1.99 -11.24
CA GLY A 102 24.48 -2.87 -10.10
C GLY A 102 23.93 -4.21 -10.61
N ASP A 103 24.43 -5.32 -10.07
CA ASP A 103 23.98 -6.68 -10.42
C ASP A 103 22.48 -6.85 -10.06
N GLU A 104 21.61 -6.68 -11.07
CA GLU A 104 20.19 -7.01 -11.03
C GLU A 104 20.01 -8.52 -11.30
N VAL A 105 19.36 -9.22 -10.37
CA VAL A 105 18.81 -10.55 -10.65
C VAL A 105 17.53 -10.33 -11.44
N ILE A 106 17.63 -10.49 -12.76
CA ILE A 106 16.54 -10.30 -13.73
C ILE A 106 15.44 -11.35 -13.50
N ASP A 107 14.26 -10.91 -13.08
CA ASP A 107 12.97 -11.60 -13.26
C ASP A 107 12.08 -10.72 -14.15
N GLU A 108 11.38 -11.32 -15.13
CA GLU A 108 10.79 -10.64 -16.29
C GLU A 108 9.43 -9.95 -16.04
N ASP A 109 8.97 -9.77 -14.79
CA ASP A 109 7.70 -9.11 -14.47
C ASP A 109 7.87 -7.97 -13.43
N ALA A 110 8.05 -6.75 -13.94
CA ALA A 110 8.02 -5.43 -13.28
C ALA A 110 8.19 -5.37 -11.75
N GLU A 111 9.36 -4.92 -11.28
CA GLU A 111 9.59 -4.55 -9.88
C GLU A 111 8.63 -3.42 -9.44
N ILE A 112 7.63 -3.76 -8.63
CA ILE A 112 6.73 -2.79 -8.00
C ILE A 112 7.41 -2.24 -6.74
N PHE A 113 7.63 -0.93 -6.68
CA PHE A 113 8.21 -0.25 -5.52
C PHE A 113 7.37 -0.44 -4.26
N VAL A 114 7.90 -1.10 -3.24
CA VAL A 114 7.32 -1.22 -1.90
C VAL A 114 8.26 -0.48 -0.95
N GLY A 115 7.74 0.50 -0.19
CA GLY A 115 8.58 1.30 0.70
C GLY A 115 9.19 0.46 1.83
N ASN A 116 10.34 0.89 2.33
CA ASN A 116 11.03 0.23 3.46
C ASN A 116 10.13 0.18 4.71
N THR A 117 9.19 1.13 4.80
CA THR A 117 8.20 1.22 5.87
C THR A 117 6.89 0.48 5.59
N ALA A 118 6.82 -0.36 4.56
CA ALA A 118 5.60 -1.11 4.26
C ALA A 118 5.34 -2.26 5.24
N ALA A 119 4.07 -2.50 5.56
CA ALA A 119 3.65 -3.65 6.35
C ALA A 119 4.05 -4.99 5.69
N LEU A 120 4.03 -5.04 4.34
CA LEU A 120 4.42 -6.23 3.56
C LEU A 120 5.91 -6.52 3.63
N SER A 121 6.75 -5.48 3.58
CA SER A 121 8.20 -5.62 3.73
C SER A 121 8.52 -6.21 5.10
N PHE A 122 7.86 -5.72 6.14
CA PHE A 122 8.01 -6.23 7.50
C PHE A 122 7.53 -7.70 7.63
N LEU A 123 6.39 -8.05 7.02
CA LEU A 123 5.90 -9.43 7.01
C LEU A 123 6.87 -10.38 6.30
N SER A 124 7.34 -10.02 5.10
CA SER A 124 8.30 -10.81 4.33
C SER A 124 9.61 -11.00 5.11
N PHE A 125 10.08 -9.95 5.76
CA PHE A 125 11.23 -10.01 6.66
C PHE A 125 11.01 -10.99 7.82
N LEU A 126 9.87 -10.92 8.52
CA LEU A 126 9.55 -11.83 9.61
C LEU A 126 9.49 -13.29 9.13
N GLN A 127 8.85 -13.55 7.98
CA GLN A 127 8.74 -14.89 7.41
C GLN A 127 10.11 -15.47 7.04
N LYS A 128 10.97 -14.68 6.35
CA LYS A 128 12.33 -15.09 5.98
C LYS A 128 13.19 -15.34 7.22
N THR A 129 13.15 -14.44 8.20
CA THR A 129 13.90 -14.56 9.44
C THR A 129 13.48 -15.80 10.21
N LEU A 130 12.18 -15.97 10.47
CA LEU A 130 11.69 -17.11 11.23
C LEU A 130 11.88 -18.44 10.49
N LYS A 131 11.86 -18.45 9.14
CA LYS A 131 12.20 -19.64 8.35
C LYS A 131 13.61 -20.13 8.64
N HIS A 132 14.56 -19.21 8.81
CA HIS A 132 15.95 -19.55 9.11
C HIS A 132 16.11 -20.19 10.51
N TYR A 133 15.42 -19.67 11.52
CA TYR A 133 15.58 -20.09 12.91
C TYR A 133 14.66 -21.23 13.35
N VAL A 134 13.39 -21.20 12.92
CA VAL A 134 12.34 -22.14 13.35
C VAL A 134 12.08 -23.21 12.27
N GLY A 135 12.49 -22.95 11.03
CA GLY A 135 12.27 -23.85 9.90
C GLY A 135 10.97 -23.59 9.13
N PRO A 136 10.65 -24.46 8.15
CA PRO A 136 9.43 -24.40 7.36
C PRO A 136 8.18 -24.61 8.22
N SER A 137 7.17 -23.78 8.03
CA SER A 137 5.88 -23.78 8.74
C SER A 137 4.81 -23.12 7.90
N GLY A 138 3.53 -23.27 8.27
CA GLY A 138 2.42 -22.59 7.59
C GLY A 138 2.54 -21.05 7.54
N PHE A 139 3.33 -20.44 8.43
CA PHE A 139 3.64 -19.02 8.41
C PHE A 139 4.88 -18.69 7.55
N THR A 140 5.97 -19.46 7.68
CA THR A 140 7.28 -19.19 7.08
C THR A 140 7.40 -19.64 5.62
N ASP A 141 6.63 -20.65 5.20
CA ASP A 141 6.59 -21.16 3.81
C ASP A 141 5.52 -20.50 2.95
N ARG A 142 4.81 -19.48 3.44
CA ARG A 142 3.92 -18.65 2.62
C ARG A 142 4.69 -17.74 1.65
N GLN A 143 5.72 -18.26 0.98
CA GLN A 143 6.63 -17.54 0.08
C GLN A 143 6.02 -17.18 -1.29
N HIS A 144 4.80 -17.61 -1.62
CA HIS A 144 4.12 -17.21 -2.87
C HIS A 144 2.69 -16.69 -2.68
N SER A 145 2.44 -16.00 -1.56
CA SER A 145 1.34 -15.04 -1.49
C SER A 145 1.61 -13.78 -2.33
N HIS A 146 2.70 -13.72 -3.11
CA HIS A 146 2.79 -12.82 -4.25
C HIS A 146 1.64 -13.06 -5.23
N ASN A 147 1.06 -14.28 -5.24
CA ASN A 147 -0.26 -14.63 -5.78
C ASN A 147 -1.47 -14.29 -4.89
N TRP A 148 -1.39 -13.26 -4.04
CA TRP A 148 -2.58 -12.42 -3.77
C TRP A 148 -2.86 -11.54 -5.00
N PHE A 149 -2.74 -12.20 -6.16
CA PHE A 149 -2.73 -11.68 -7.50
C PHE A 149 -3.97 -10.85 -7.62
N GLU A 150 -3.73 -9.66 -8.16
CA GLU A 150 -4.75 -8.90 -8.83
C GLU A 150 -5.70 -9.88 -9.49
N MET A 151 -6.91 -10.03 -8.90
CA MET A 151 -7.88 -10.98 -9.41
C MET A 151 -8.06 -10.57 -10.86
N THR A 152 -7.55 -11.39 -11.80
CA THR A 152 -7.66 -11.11 -13.22
C THR A 152 -9.14 -11.01 -13.43
N GLY A 153 -9.60 -9.79 -13.71
CA GLY A 153 -11.00 -9.54 -13.90
C GLY A 153 -11.47 -10.60 -14.88
N SER A 154 -12.41 -11.44 -14.45
CA SER A 154 -13.25 -12.09 -15.43
C SER A 154 -13.90 -10.92 -16.14
N ASP A 155 -13.39 -10.57 -17.33
CA ASP A 155 -14.10 -9.73 -18.27
C ASP A 155 -15.40 -10.50 -18.54
N VAL A 156 -16.40 -10.23 -17.70
CA VAL A 156 -17.74 -10.75 -17.89
C VAL A 156 -18.17 -10.17 -19.22
N ASP A 157 -18.38 -11.10 -20.16
CA ASP A 157 -18.68 -10.90 -21.57
C ASP A 157 -19.64 -9.72 -21.83
N GLY A 158 -19.48 -9.08 -22.99
CA GLY A 158 -20.07 -7.80 -23.40
C GLY A 158 -21.59 -7.76 -23.57
N GLY A 159 -22.34 -8.36 -22.63
CA GLY A 159 -23.77 -8.19 -22.49
C GLY A 159 -24.13 -6.75 -22.13
N VAL A 160 -25.33 -6.33 -22.53
CA VAL A 160 -25.86 -5.01 -22.18
C VAL A 160 -26.13 -5.00 -20.68
N PHE A 161 -25.55 -4.03 -19.97
CA PHE A 161 -25.80 -3.80 -18.57
C PHE A 161 -27.18 -3.17 -18.36
N TYR A 162 -27.96 -3.72 -17.42
CA TYR A 162 -29.24 -3.19 -16.97
C TYR A 162 -29.22 -3.10 -15.45
N ASP A 163 -29.60 -1.93 -14.92
CA ASP A 163 -29.80 -1.73 -13.49
C ASP A 163 -31.26 -2.06 -13.17
N ASP A 164 -31.54 -3.28 -12.70
CA ASP A 164 -32.91 -3.73 -12.40
C ASP A 164 -33.25 -3.62 -10.90
N LEU A 165 -32.38 -2.98 -10.09
CA LEU A 165 -32.56 -2.92 -8.64
C LEU A 165 -33.65 -1.92 -8.23
N GLY A 166 -34.48 -2.35 -7.27
CA GLY A 166 -35.44 -1.48 -6.60
C GLY A 166 -34.77 -0.44 -5.68
N GLU A 167 -35.52 0.60 -5.30
CA GLU A 167 -35.02 1.67 -4.42
C GLU A 167 -34.55 1.12 -3.06
N ASP A 168 -35.32 0.19 -2.46
CA ASP A 168 -35.00 -0.39 -1.15
C ASP A 168 -33.76 -1.29 -1.21
N GLU A 169 -33.60 -2.06 -2.28
CA GLU A 169 -32.41 -2.88 -2.51
C GLU A 169 -31.16 -2.00 -2.65
N LYS A 170 -31.24 -0.91 -3.43
CA LYS A 170 -30.16 0.07 -3.56
C LYS A 170 -29.77 0.65 -2.21
N LYS A 171 -30.74 1.04 -1.37
CA LYS A 171 -30.49 1.55 -0.02
C LYS A 171 -29.78 0.52 0.87
N GLU A 172 -30.22 -0.73 0.86
CA GLU A 172 -29.59 -1.80 1.65
C GLU A 172 -28.12 -2.03 1.21
N VAL A 173 -27.87 -2.11 -0.10
CA VAL A 173 -26.53 -2.28 -0.67
C VAL A 173 -25.63 -1.09 -0.31
N ILE A 174 -26.14 0.13 -0.48
CA ILE A 174 -25.40 1.36 -0.17
C ILE A 174 -25.09 1.45 1.31
N GLN A 175 -25.97 0.96 2.19
CA GLN A 175 -25.66 0.88 3.62
C GLN A 175 -24.44 -0.01 3.89
N CYS A 176 -24.25 -1.13 3.17
CA CYS A 176 -23.02 -1.92 3.29
C CYS A 176 -21.77 -1.12 2.89
N PHE A 177 -21.86 -0.28 1.86
CA PHE A 177 -20.78 0.64 1.49
C PHE A 177 -20.53 1.68 2.58
N LEU A 178 -21.59 2.29 3.14
CA LEU A 178 -21.47 3.29 4.20
C LEU A 178 -20.82 2.69 5.45
N ASP A 179 -21.27 1.50 5.86
CA ASP A 179 -20.70 0.71 6.95
C ASP A 179 -19.19 0.52 6.73
N ALA A 180 -18.77 -0.01 5.57
CA ALA A 180 -17.37 -0.33 5.28
C ALA A 180 -16.45 0.89 5.08
N SER A 181 -16.98 2.01 4.60
CA SER A 181 -16.21 3.22 4.32
C SER A 181 -16.20 4.21 5.48
N SER A 182 -16.94 3.94 6.56
CA SER A 182 -17.08 4.81 7.72
C SER A 182 -15.72 5.11 8.36
N GLY A 183 -15.42 6.38 8.63
CA GLY A 183 -14.11 6.81 9.14
C GLY A 183 -13.04 7.06 8.06
N PHE A 184 -13.24 6.56 6.83
CA PHE A 184 -12.32 6.84 5.71
C PHE A 184 -12.91 7.80 4.69
N LEU A 185 -14.18 7.61 4.32
CA LEU A 185 -14.84 8.39 3.27
C LEU A 185 -16.09 9.07 3.82
N ASP A 186 -16.35 10.31 3.44
CA ASP A 186 -17.61 11.02 3.66
C ASP A 186 -17.92 11.81 2.39
N LEU A 187 -18.47 11.15 1.37
CA LEU A 187 -18.59 11.73 0.03
C LEU A 187 -19.90 12.47 -0.22
N TYR A 188 -20.97 12.01 0.41
CA TYR A 188 -22.34 12.47 0.22
C TYR A 188 -23.07 12.51 1.56
N THR A 189 -23.97 13.48 1.75
CA THR A 189 -24.93 13.46 2.87
C THR A 189 -26.01 12.41 2.63
N GLN A 190 -26.76 12.06 3.69
CA GLN A 190 -27.91 11.15 3.58
C GLN A 190 -28.99 11.69 2.63
N ASP A 191 -29.20 13.02 2.61
CA ASP A 191 -30.14 13.67 1.71
C ASP A 191 -29.65 13.61 0.25
N GLU A 192 -28.35 13.86 0.01
CA GLU A 192 -27.74 13.75 -1.31
C GLU A 192 -27.84 12.32 -1.85
N LEU A 193 -27.61 11.30 -1.02
CA LEU A 193 -27.75 9.89 -1.40
C LEU A 193 -29.20 9.51 -1.68
N SER A 194 -30.14 9.93 -0.82
CA SER A 194 -31.56 9.62 -1.00
C SER A 194 -32.09 10.20 -2.31
N GLU A 195 -31.72 11.44 -2.63
CA GLU A 195 -32.08 12.07 -3.90
C GLU A 195 -31.43 11.37 -5.10
N LEU A 196 -30.15 10.97 -4.97
CA LEU A 196 -29.44 10.25 -6.03
C LEU A 196 -30.11 8.90 -6.37
N ILE A 197 -30.50 8.12 -5.36
CA ILE A 197 -31.19 6.84 -5.55
C ILE A 197 -32.59 7.06 -6.16
N ARG A 198 -33.34 8.05 -5.66
CA ARG A 198 -34.68 8.39 -6.15
C ARG A 198 -34.65 8.72 -7.65
N LEU A 199 -33.78 9.64 -8.05
CA LEU A 199 -33.66 10.07 -9.43
C LEU A 199 -33.18 8.93 -10.36
N ALA A 200 -32.24 8.09 -9.90
CA ALA A 200 -31.78 6.94 -10.68
C ALA A 200 -32.89 5.90 -10.91
N THR A 201 -33.83 5.77 -9.98
CA THR A 201 -34.96 4.82 -10.08
C THR A 201 -36.10 5.38 -10.94
N GLU A 202 -36.31 6.70 -10.95
CA GLU A 202 -37.30 7.36 -11.82
C GLU A 202 -36.94 7.29 -13.31
N ASP A 203 -35.66 7.38 -13.65
CA ASP A 203 -35.17 7.32 -15.04
C ASP A 203 -35.42 5.91 -15.66
N GLN A 204 -35.44 4.86 -14.84
CA GLN A 204 -35.73 3.49 -15.30
C GLN A 204 -37.21 3.26 -15.63
N ASN A 205 -38.11 3.83 -14.82
CA ASN A 205 -39.56 3.61 -14.96
C ASN A 205 -40.18 4.38 -16.13
N THR A 206 -39.49 5.38 -16.67
CA THR A 206 -39.99 6.20 -17.77
C THR A 206 -39.27 5.89 -19.08
N ASN A 207 -39.84 4.99 -19.88
CA ASN A 207 -39.44 4.74 -21.28
C ASN A 207 -39.70 5.94 -22.23
N ARG A 208 -39.73 7.17 -21.70
CA ARG A 208 -40.11 8.40 -22.41
C ARG A 208 -38.93 9.36 -22.43
N PRO A 209 -38.58 9.95 -23.59
CA PRO A 209 -37.55 10.97 -23.67
C PRO A 209 -38.08 12.28 -23.05
N GLN A 210 -38.01 12.40 -21.72
CA GLN A 210 -38.23 13.66 -21.01
C GLN A 210 -36.87 14.37 -20.90
N ILE A 211 -36.79 15.57 -21.46
CA ILE A 211 -35.58 16.38 -21.61
C ILE A 211 -35.08 16.97 -20.27
N SER A 212 -35.76 16.72 -19.14
CA SER A 212 -35.67 17.65 -18.00
C SER A 212 -35.02 17.16 -16.70
N ARG A 213 -34.45 15.95 -16.60
CA ARG A 213 -33.70 15.55 -15.38
C ARG A 213 -32.79 14.33 -15.54
N ARG A 214 -32.03 14.21 -16.64
CA ARG A 214 -31.00 13.17 -16.70
C ARG A 214 -29.99 13.40 -15.59
N LEU A 215 -29.75 12.36 -14.80
CA LEU A 215 -28.68 12.35 -13.81
C LEU A 215 -27.37 12.72 -14.49
N ASP A 216 -26.57 13.53 -13.81
CA ASP A 216 -25.20 13.75 -14.23
C ASP A 216 -24.48 12.39 -14.35
N PRO A 217 -23.80 12.07 -15.48
CA PRO A 217 -23.17 10.77 -15.67
C PRO A 217 -22.17 10.41 -14.57
N THR A 218 -21.44 11.39 -14.01
CA THR A 218 -20.49 11.13 -12.92
C THR A 218 -21.20 10.86 -11.59
N ALA A 219 -22.37 11.47 -11.35
CA ALA A 219 -23.22 11.13 -10.21
C ALA A 219 -23.78 9.70 -10.31
N LEU A 220 -24.22 9.28 -11.50
CA LEU A 220 -24.67 7.89 -11.73
C LEU A 220 -23.51 6.90 -11.63
N SER A 221 -22.32 7.26 -12.13
CA SER A 221 -21.08 6.49 -11.94
C SER A 221 -20.78 6.29 -10.45
N SER A 222 -20.86 7.34 -9.62
CA SER A 222 -20.72 7.22 -8.17
C SER A 222 -21.73 6.25 -7.57
N LEU A 223 -23.01 6.32 -7.98
CA LEU A 223 -24.04 5.41 -7.50
C LEU A 223 -23.68 3.95 -7.79
N TYR A 224 -23.33 3.63 -9.03
CA TYR A 224 -22.94 2.28 -9.42
C TYR A 224 -21.69 1.80 -8.67
N LEU A 225 -20.71 2.67 -8.44
CA LEU A 225 -19.52 2.30 -7.67
C LEU A 225 -19.83 2.07 -6.19
N MET A 226 -20.74 2.84 -5.58
CA MET A 226 -21.21 2.58 -4.21
C MET A 226 -21.96 1.25 -4.13
N LEU A 227 -22.79 0.91 -5.12
CA LEU A 227 -23.43 -0.40 -5.22
C LEU A 227 -22.40 -1.53 -5.36
N ALA A 228 -21.41 -1.35 -6.22
CA ALA A 228 -20.35 -2.31 -6.44
C ALA A 228 -19.57 -2.63 -5.15
N ILE A 229 -19.20 -1.59 -4.40
CA ILE A 229 -18.52 -1.75 -3.09
C ILE A 229 -19.47 -2.42 -2.09
N GLY A 230 -20.74 -2.01 -2.05
CA GLY A 230 -21.73 -2.59 -1.16
C GLY A 230 -21.92 -4.09 -1.36
N TYR A 231 -21.99 -4.55 -2.61
CA TYR A 231 -22.02 -5.98 -2.94
C TYR A 231 -20.69 -6.69 -2.63
N GLN A 232 -19.55 -6.06 -2.91
CA GLN A 232 -18.21 -6.61 -2.62
C GLN A 232 -18.03 -6.88 -1.11
N VAL A 233 -18.48 -5.95 -0.27
CA VAL A 233 -18.38 -6.05 1.19
C VAL A 233 -19.38 -7.07 1.74
N ARG A 234 -20.62 -7.09 1.22
CA ARG A 234 -21.63 -8.05 1.65
C ARG A 234 -21.20 -9.48 1.39
N GLY A 235 -20.68 -9.75 0.18
CA GLY A 235 -19.97 -10.96 -0.21
C GLY A 235 -20.66 -12.28 0.18
N GLY A 236 -21.97 -12.27 0.37
CA GLY A 236 -22.71 -13.38 0.99
C GLY A 236 -23.03 -14.49 0.00
N SER A 237 -22.99 -14.18 -1.30
CA SER A 237 -23.34 -15.09 -2.37
C SER A 237 -22.44 -14.92 -3.60
N ARG A 238 -22.48 -15.88 -4.52
CA ARG A 238 -21.85 -15.75 -5.85
C ARG A 238 -22.50 -14.63 -6.66
N ASP A 239 -23.80 -14.40 -6.49
CA ASP A 239 -24.54 -13.37 -7.20
C ASP A 239 -24.08 -11.97 -6.78
N ASP A 240 -23.80 -11.76 -5.48
CA ASP A 240 -23.20 -10.51 -4.99
C ASP A 240 -21.87 -10.20 -5.70
N LEU A 241 -21.01 -11.21 -5.89
CA LEU A 241 -19.73 -11.00 -6.57
C LEU A 241 -19.89 -10.65 -8.07
N VAL A 242 -20.89 -11.24 -8.73
CA VAL A 242 -21.22 -10.93 -10.13
C VAL A 242 -21.76 -9.51 -10.24
N LEU A 243 -22.71 -9.14 -9.38
CA LEU A 243 -23.30 -7.80 -9.34
C LEU A 243 -22.23 -6.74 -9.01
N ALA A 244 -21.38 -7.01 -8.01
CA ALA A 244 -20.25 -6.14 -7.67
C ALA A 244 -19.38 -5.83 -8.90
N THR A 245 -19.06 -6.88 -9.68
CA THR A 245 -18.23 -6.76 -10.89
C THR A 245 -18.95 -5.99 -12.01
N GLN A 246 -20.24 -6.27 -12.23
CA GLN A 246 -21.05 -5.60 -13.25
C GLN A 246 -21.19 -4.09 -12.98
N TYR A 247 -21.62 -3.72 -11.78
CA TYR A 247 -21.74 -2.32 -11.37
C TYR A 247 -20.39 -1.60 -11.38
N PHE A 248 -19.31 -2.28 -10.95
CA PHE A 248 -17.97 -1.71 -11.02
C PHE A 248 -17.55 -1.41 -12.46
N ASN A 249 -17.78 -2.35 -13.38
CA ASN A 249 -17.39 -2.19 -14.78
C ASN A 249 -18.14 -1.05 -15.46
N GLU A 250 -19.45 -0.92 -15.23
CA GLU A 250 -20.23 0.17 -15.81
C GLU A 250 -19.86 1.51 -15.17
N GLY A 251 -19.78 1.59 -13.83
CA GLY A 251 -19.33 2.78 -13.12
C GLY A 251 -17.95 3.25 -13.58
N ARG A 252 -16.99 2.33 -13.73
CA ARG A 252 -15.65 2.59 -14.29
C ARG A 252 -15.72 3.10 -15.72
N LYS A 253 -16.49 2.47 -16.61
CA LYS A 253 -16.62 2.91 -18.00
C LYS A 253 -17.11 4.37 -18.08
N MET A 254 -18.12 4.72 -17.28
CA MET A 254 -18.63 6.08 -17.18
C MET A 254 -17.61 7.05 -16.59
N ALA A 255 -16.82 6.62 -15.59
CA ALA A 255 -15.80 7.45 -14.95
C ALA A 255 -14.70 7.92 -15.92
N PHE A 256 -14.34 7.05 -16.85
CA PHE A 256 -13.30 7.30 -17.85
C PHE A 256 -13.80 8.10 -19.05
N GLU A 257 -15.12 8.20 -19.23
CA GLU A 257 -15.70 9.08 -20.23
C GLU A 257 -15.38 10.53 -19.87
N LYS A 258 -14.61 11.22 -20.73
CA LYS A 258 -14.23 12.63 -20.58
C LYS A 258 -13.41 12.97 -19.31
N MET A 259 -12.77 11.99 -18.66
CA MET A 259 -12.04 12.23 -17.39
C MET A 259 -10.90 13.26 -17.49
N LEU A 260 -10.34 13.46 -18.70
CA LEU A 260 -9.21 14.35 -18.96
C LEU A 260 -9.62 15.74 -19.48
N GLU A 261 -10.93 16.02 -19.54
CA GLU A 261 -11.44 17.33 -19.96
C GLU A 261 -11.39 18.32 -18.77
N ASP A 262 -12.49 18.46 -18.04
CA ASP A 262 -12.57 19.35 -16.89
C ASP A 262 -12.72 18.55 -15.59
N PRO A 263 -11.77 18.64 -14.63
CA PRO A 263 -11.91 17.96 -13.36
C PRO A 263 -13.07 18.55 -12.56
N THR A 264 -13.87 17.69 -11.95
CA THR A 264 -15.00 18.09 -11.09
C THR A 264 -14.90 17.44 -9.71
N VAL A 265 -15.64 17.96 -8.73
CA VAL A 265 -15.74 17.34 -7.40
C VAL A 265 -16.27 15.91 -7.52
N ASN A 266 -17.21 15.68 -8.43
CA ASN A 266 -17.74 14.34 -8.69
C ASN A 266 -16.69 13.41 -9.32
N LEU A 267 -15.82 13.91 -10.19
CA LEU A 267 -14.69 13.13 -10.70
C LEU A 267 -13.79 12.65 -9.56
N ALA A 268 -13.45 13.53 -8.61
CA ALA A 268 -12.68 13.14 -7.43
C ALA A 268 -13.40 12.09 -6.58
N ARG A 269 -14.72 12.22 -6.37
CA ARG A 269 -15.54 11.21 -5.67
C ARG A 269 -15.52 9.85 -6.37
N VAL A 270 -15.75 9.83 -7.68
CA VAL A 270 -15.78 8.62 -8.51
C VAL A 270 -14.44 7.89 -8.48
N PHE A 271 -13.32 8.61 -8.66
CA PHE A 271 -12.00 7.99 -8.61
C PHE A 271 -11.61 7.52 -7.20
N LEU A 272 -12.12 8.18 -6.15
CA LEU A 272 -11.95 7.70 -4.77
C LEU A 272 -12.73 6.40 -4.52
N LEU A 273 -13.95 6.27 -5.06
CA LEU A 273 -14.74 5.04 -5.01
C LEU A 273 -14.09 3.90 -5.82
N LEU A 274 -13.57 4.19 -7.01
CA LEU A 274 -12.79 3.23 -7.80
C LEU A 274 -11.58 2.72 -7.00
N ALA A 275 -10.82 3.62 -6.35
CA ALA A 275 -9.71 3.24 -5.51
C ALA A 275 -10.14 2.33 -4.36
N PHE A 276 -11.23 2.68 -3.66
CA PHE A 276 -11.77 1.91 -2.54
C PHE A 276 -12.16 0.48 -2.95
N TYR A 277 -12.89 0.33 -4.06
CA TYR A 277 -13.24 -0.98 -4.62
C TYR A 277 -11.99 -1.81 -4.96
N MET A 278 -10.98 -1.19 -5.56
CA MET A 278 -9.75 -1.90 -5.96
C MET A 278 -8.91 -2.34 -4.76
N PHE A 279 -8.91 -1.58 -3.66
CA PHE A 279 -8.31 -2.06 -2.41
C PHE A 279 -9.06 -3.28 -1.86
N GLY A 280 -10.40 -3.27 -1.87
CA GLY A 280 -11.23 -4.43 -1.49
C GLY A 280 -10.99 -5.65 -2.39
N ALA A 281 -10.77 -5.42 -3.69
CA ALA A 281 -10.41 -6.46 -4.67
C ALA A 281 -8.92 -6.88 -4.59
N CYS A 282 -8.15 -6.35 -3.63
CA CYS A 282 -6.72 -6.59 -3.46
C CYS A 282 -5.85 -6.16 -4.67
N ARG A 283 -6.37 -5.31 -5.57
CA ARG A 283 -5.67 -4.77 -6.75
C ARG A 283 -4.98 -3.45 -6.44
N ARG A 284 -3.98 -3.50 -5.57
CA ARG A 284 -3.32 -2.32 -4.97
C ARG A 284 -2.77 -1.34 -6.00
N ASN A 285 -2.10 -1.81 -7.06
CA ASN A 285 -1.51 -0.92 -8.06
C ASN A 285 -2.57 -0.04 -8.74
N SER A 286 -3.63 -0.67 -9.24
CA SER A 286 -4.76 0.05 -9.83
C SER A 286 -5.45 0.96 -8.81
N ALA A 287 -5.57 0.53 -7.55
CA ALA A 287 -6.13 1.35 -6.48
C ALA A 287 -5.35 2.65 -6.28
N PHE A 288 -4.01 2.59 -6.26
CA PHE A 288 -3.16 3.79 -6.17
C PHE A 288 -3.22 4.66 -7.42
N MET A 289 -3.35 4.08 -8.61
CA MET A 289 -3.55 4.87 -9.83
C MET A 289 -4.85 5.68 -9.74
N TYR A 290 -5.95 5.06 -9.31
CA TYR A 290 -7.21 5.75 -9.10
C TYR A 290 -7.12 6.80 -7.99
N LEU A 291 -6.47 6.48 -6.89
CA LEU A 291 -6.27 7.40 -5.78
C LEU A 291 -5.43 8.62 -6.18
N GLY A 292 -4.39 8.42 -7.00
CA GLY A 292 -3.58 9.50 -7.56
C GLY A 292 -4.38 10.43 -8.46
N VAL A 293 -5.31 9.91 -9.28
CA VAL A 293 -6.22 10.74 -10.07
C VAL A 293 -7.17 11.53 -9.17
N ALA A 294 -7.72 10.92 -8.12
CA ALA A 294 -8.58 11.62 -7.16
C ALA A 294 -7.83 12.75 -6.43
N ALA A 295 -6.62 12.46 -5.94
CA ALA A 295 -5.74 13.44 -5.30
C ALA A 295 -5.40 14.60 -6.24
N LYS A 296 -4.99 14.29 -7.47
CA LYS A 296 -4.66 15.32 -8.46
C LYS A 296 -5.86 16.17 -8.85
N SER A 297 -7.04 15.56 -8.97
CA SER A 297 -8.29 16.29 -9.24
C SER A 297 -8.63 17.24 -8.08
N ALA A 298 -8.48 16.79 -6.84
CA ALA A 298 -8.69 17.62 -5.65
C ALA A 298 -7.70 18.80 -5.58
N ASP A 299 -6.45 18.59 -5.97
CA ASP A 299 -5.43 19.65 -6.04
C ASP A 299 -5.74 20.69 -7.13
N ILE A 300 -6.11 20.24 -8.35
CA ILE A 300 -6.46 21.14 -9.45
C ILE A 300 -7.66 22.01 -9.09
N LEU A 301 -8.64 21.44 -8.39
CA LEU A 301 -9.83 22.15 -7.93
C LEU A 301 -9.60 23.01 -6.68
N GLY A 302 -8.42 22.93 -6.07
CA GLY A 302 -8.10 23.64 -4.84
C GLY A 302 -9.01 23.27 -3.68
N LEU A 303 -9.48 22.02 -3.60
CA LEU A 303 -10.41 21.58 -2.54
C LEU A 303 -9.79 21.72 -1.15
N HIS A 304 -8.46 21.69 -1.07
CA HIS A 304 -7.69 21.90 0.15
C HIS A 304 -7.67 23.36 0.66
N ALA A 305 -8.26 24.31 -0.08
CA ALA A 305 -8.27 25.75 0.21
C ALA A 305 -9.69 26.34 0.09
N ALA A 306 -10.70 25.67 0.68
CA ALA A 306 -12.11 26.00 0.52
C ALA A 306 -12.47 27.45 0.92
N ALA A 307 -11.87 28.00 1.98
CA ALA A 307 -12.15 29.35 2.52
C ALA A 307 -11.80 30.51 1.57
N LYS A 308 -11.04 30.26 0.50
CA LYS A 308 -10.76 31.31 -0.50
C LYS A 308 -11.95 31.60 -1.42
N HIS A 309 -12.93 30.70 -1.48
CA HIS A 309 -14.04 30.80 -2.42
C HIS A 309 -15.26 31.50 -1.81
N LYS A 310 -15.15 32.82 -1.57
CA LYS A 310 -16.25 33.64 -1.02
C LYS A 310 -17.53 33.67 -1.90
N HIS A 311 -17.43 33.26 -3.16
CA HIS A 311 -18.53 33.24 -4.12
C HIS A 311 -19.30 31.91 -4.17
N ILE A 312 -18.85 30.89 -3.43
CA ILE A 312 -19.46 29.57 -3.42
C ILE A 312 -20.42 29.44 -2.22
N SER A 313 -21.55 28.75 -2.41
CA SER A 313 -22.52 28.51 -1.33
C SER A 313 -21.90 27.68 -0.19
N LYS A 314 -22.41 27.86 1.03
CA LYS A 314 -21.93 27.08 2.20
C LYS A 314 -22.03 25.57 1.99
N ALA A 315 -23.15 25.10 1.43
CA ALA A 315 -23.36 23.68 1.13
C ALA A 315 -22.32 23.11 0.15
N GLU A 316 -21.93 23.87 -0.88
CA GLU A 316 -20.89 23.46 -1.82
C GLU A 316 -19.49 23.53 -1.18
N GLN A 317 -19.22 24.50 -0.30
CA GLN A 317 -17.97 24.53 0.47
C GLN A 317 -17.84 23.31 1.39
N GLU A 318 -18.91 22.92 2.08
CA GLU A 318 -18.95 21.73 2.94
C GLU A 318 -18.76 20.44 2.13
N SER A 319 -19.43 20.32 0.98
CA SER A 319 -19.27 19.22 0.02
C SER A 319 -17.80 19.07 -0.43
N ARG A 320 -17.15 20.18 -0.78
CA ARG A 320 -15.72 20.19 -1.16
C ARG A 320 -14.81 19.79 -0.02
N LEU A 321 -15.07 20.29 1.19
CA LEU A 321 -14.29 19.97 2.38
C LEU A 321 -14.39 18.49 2.75
N ARG A 322 -15.60 17.92 2.69
CA ARG A 322 -15.87 16.48 2.88
C ARG A 322 -15.05 15.61 1.93
N VAL A 323 -15.06 15.94 0.64
CA VAL A 323 -14.27 15.24 -0.38
C VAL A 323 -12.77 15.41 -0.15
N ALA A 324 -12.30 16.62 0.18
CA ALA A 324 -10.89 16.89 0.46
C ALA A 324 -10.38 16.08 1.67
N LYS A 325 -11.13 16.06 2.77
CA LYS A 325 -10.82 15.25 3.96
C LYS A 325 -10.75 13.77 3.61
N SER A 326 -11.72 13.26 2.85
CA SER A 326 -11.79 11.85 2.44
C SER A 326 -10.61 11.44 1.55
N VAL A 327 -10.28 12.25 0.54
CA VAL A 327 -9.12 12.01 -0.35
C VAL A 327 -7.84 11.94 0.46
N ARG A 328 -7.62 12.90 1.37
CA ARG A 328 -6.41 12.96 2.20
C ARG A 328 -6.30 11.80 3.17
N VAL A 329 -7.39 11.47 3.88
CA VAL A 329 -7.43 10.34 4.81
C VAL A 329 -7.08 9.04 4.09
N PHE A 330 -7.75 8.78 2.98
CA PHE A 330 -7.57 7.51 2.27
C PHE A 330 -6.17 7.42 1.64
N ASP A 331 -5.66 8.51 1.05
CA ASP A 331 -4.31 8.56 0.49
C ASP A 331 -3.21 8.34 1.54
N ILE A 332 -3.28 9.01 2.68
CA ILE A 332 -2.27 8.88 3.73
C ILE A 332 -2.30 7.47 4.34
N ILE A 333 -3.48 6.94 4.67
CA ILE A 333 -3.58 5.61 5.28
C ILE A 333 -3.03 4.54 4.34
N CYS A 334 -3.52 4.52 3.10
CA CYS A 334 -3.08 3.53 2.11
C CYS A 334 -1.58 3.66 1.82
N SER A 335 -1.07 4.88 1.64
CA SER A 335 0.35 5.13 1.39
C SER A 335 1.22 4.72 2.58
N SER A 336 0.80 5.03 3.81
CA SER A 336 1.52 4.65 5.03
C SER A 336 1.62 3.14 5.22
N ILE A 337 0.54 2.39 4.90
CA ILE A 337 0.54 0.92 4.96
C ILE A 337 1.57 0.33 3.97
N LEU A 338 1.76 0.95 2.80
CA LEU A 338 2.77 0.54 1.81
C LEU A 338 4.12 1.25 1.97
N GLY A 339 4.31 2.03 3.03
CA GLY A 339 5.55 2.74 3.30
C GLY A 339 5.90 3.82 2.27
N ARG A 340 4.91 4.36 1.57
CA ARG A 340 5.06 5.44 0.61
C ARG A 340 4.63 6.77 1.24
N ARG A 341 5.16 7.88 0.74
CA ARG A 341 4.63 9.21 1.06
C ARG A 341 3.29 9.40 0.37
N GLY A 342 2.31 9.97 1.07
CA GLY A 342 1.05 10.39 0.47
C GLY A 342 1.26 11.47 -0.58
N SER A 343 0.38 11.54 -1.57
CA SER A 343 0.37 12.55 -2.63
C SER A 343 -0.63 13.68 -2.36
N ALA A 344 -1.57 13.53 -1.42
CA ALA A 344 -2.65 14.47 -1.16
C ALA A 344 -2.20 15.67 -0.29
N SER A 345 -2.47 16.88 -0.78
CA SER A 345 -2.17 18.13 -0.07
C SER A 345 -2.92 18.25 1.27
N SER A 346 -2.23 18.79 2.29
CA SER A 346 -2.86 19.10 3.60
C SER A 346 -3.81 20.29 3.52
N LEU A 347 -4.92 20.25 4.26
CA LEU A 347 -5.81 21.40 4.42
C LEU A 347 -5.07 22.54 5.14
N ARG A 348 -5.36 23.78 4.75
CA ARG A 348 -4.81 24.94 5.46
C ARG A 348 -5.47 25.04 6.85
N SER A 349 -4.68 25.42 7.86
CA SER A 349 -5.11 25.55 9.26
C SER A 349 -6.42 26.34 9.46
N GLY A 350 -6.68 27.36 8.62
CA GLY A 350 -7.92 28.15 8.66
C GLY A 350 -9.19 27.46 8.11
N ASP A 351 -9.05 26.43 7.27
CA ASP A 351 -10.17 25.65 6.73
C ASP A 351 -10.63 24.57 7.72
N VAL A 352 -9.71 24.03 8.51
CA VAL A 352 -10.01 23.09 9.60
C VAL A 352 -10.87 23.80 10.66
N THR A 353 -10.42 24.98 11.11
CA THR A 353 -11.13 25.75 12.14
C THR A 353 -12.47 26.32 11.67
N SER A 354 -12.60 26.71 10.40
CA SER A 354 -13.87 27.22 9.85
C SER A 354 -14.92 26.13 9.71
N GLY A 355 -14.53 24.91 9.33
CA GLY A 355 -15.44 23.75 9.34
C GLY A 355 -15.87 23.38 10.76
N ASP A 356 -14.93 23.41 11.71
CA ASP A 356 -15.19 23.06 13.11
C ASP A 356 -16.15 24.03 13.83
N ILE A 357 -16.05 25.33 13.54
CA ILE A 357 -16.92 26.36 14.13
C ILE A 357 -18.34 26.26 13.54
N VAL A 358 -18.48 26.01 12.24
CA VAL A 358 -19.79 25.86 11.58
C VAL A 358 -20.48 24.56 12.01
N GLU A 359 -19.73 23.46 12.17
CA GLU A 359 -20.25 22.18 12.65
C GLU A 359 -20.65 22.20 14.14
N GLN A 360 -20.13 23.12 14.95
CA GLN A 360 -20.54 23.33 16.35
C GLN A 360 -21.83 24.17 16.51
N GLU A 361 -22.14 25.05 15.56
CA GLU A 361 -23.28 25.98 15.65
C GLU A 361 -24.60 25.40 15.14
N HIS A 362 -24.59 24.33 14.32
CA HIS A 362 -25.80 23.75 13.72
C HIS A 362 -25.89 22.22 13.89
N SER A 363 -26.64 21.78 14.92
CA SER A 363 -27.13 20.40 15.12
C SER A 363 -26.08 19.31 15.42
N THR A 364 -26.56 18.15 15.86
CA THR A 364 -25.77 16.97 16.25
C THR A 364 -24.88 16.49 15.11
N THR A 365 -23.57 16.73 15.19
CA THR A 365 -22.58 16.22 14.24
C THR A 365 -22.71 14.69 14.10
N SER A 366 -22.92 14.21 12.87
CA SER A 366 -23.03 12.77 12.59
C SER A 366 -21.78 12.02 13.05
N HIS A 367 -21.95 10.79 13.57
CA HIS A 367 -20.83 9.96 14.02
C HIS A 367 -19.82 9.69 12.89
N ARG A 368 -20.28 9.61 11.64
CA ARG A 368 -19.43 9.47 10.45
C ARG A 368 -18.45 10.63 10.29
N VAL A 369 -18.96 11.86 10.45
CA VAL A 369 -18.16 13.09 10.37
C VAL A 369 -17.14 13.14 11.50
N LEU A 370 -17.56 12.78 12.73
CA LEU A 370 -16.66 12.70 13.89
C LEU A 370 -15.54 11.68 13.65
N ALA A 371 -15.85 10.50 13.13
CA ALA A 371 -14.86 9.46 12.87
C ALA A 371 -13.89 9.86 11.74
N LEU A 372 -14.40 10.45 10.65
CA LEU A 372 -13.54 10.95 9.57
C LEU A 372 -12.61 12.05 10.08
N ARG A 373 -13.11 12.98 10.90
CA ARG A 373 -12.31 14.04 11.50
C ARG A 373 -11.20 13.47 12.40
N ALA A 374 -11.54 12.56 13.31
CA ALA A 374 -10.56 11.90 14.16
C ALA A 374 -9.46 11.21 13.33
N THR A 375 -9.87 10.50 12.27
CA THR A 375 -8.95 9.83 11.35
C THR A 375 -8.08 10.83 10.60
N TYR A 376 -8.64 11.94 10.12
CA TYR A 376 -7.91 13.03 9.47
C TYR A 376 -6.81 13.63 10.37
N GLU A 377 -7.12 13.88 11.64
CA GLU A 377 -6.16 14.38 12.63
C GLU A 377 -5.02 13.37 12.83
N SER A 378 -5.34 12.08 13.02
CA SER A 378 -4.33 11.03 13.15
C SER A 378 -3.46 10.86 11.89
N CYS A 379 -4.02 11.04 10.69
CA CYS A 379 -3.28 10.99 9.43
C CYS A 379 -2.18 12.06 9.37
N SER A 380 -2.38 13.22 9.99
CA SER A 380 -1.34 14.26 10.06
C SER A 380 -0.15 13.81 10.93
N ILE A 381 -0.40 13.03 11.97
CA ILE A 381 0.65 12.40 12.78
C ILE A 381 1.37 11.32 11.95
N LEU A 382 0.62 10.44 11.28
CA LEU A 382 1.18 9.39 10.43
C LEU A 382 2.06 9.94 9.30
N GLU A 383 1.60 10.98 8.61
CA GLU A 383 2.35 11.65 7.55
C GLU A 383 3.70 12.19 8.06
N THR A 384 3.71 12.77 9.27
CA THR A 384 4.94 13.26 9.90
C THR A 384 5.89 12.11 10.24
N VAL A 385 5.37 11.01 10.78
CA VAL A 385 6.16 9.80 11.08
C VAL A 385 6.77 9.22 9.80
N VAL A 386 5.96 9.00 8.76
CA VAL A 386 6.43 8.47 7.45
C VAL A 386 7.42 9.42 6.80
N GLY A 387 7.20 10.74 6.89
CA GLY A 387 8.12 11.77 6.42
C GLY A 387 9.51 11.62 7.05
N LYS A 388 9.54 11.55 8.39
CA LYS A 388 10.77 11.38 9.19
C LYS A 388 11.51 10.09 8.84
N PHE A 389 10.81 8.96 8.73
CA PHE A 389 11.40 7.70 8.29
C PHE A 389 11.98 7.77 6.87
N ALA A 390 11.31 8.47 5.96
CA ALA A 390 11.78 8.58 4.58
C ALA A 390 12.99 9.51 4.44
N ASP A 391 13.18 10.47 5.34
CA ASP A 391 14.35 11.35 5.36
C ASP A 391 15.55 10.72 6.09
N ASP A 392 15.32 10.10 7.26
CA ASP A 392 16.39 9.63 8.15
C ASP A 392 16.66 8.11 8.06
N GLY A 393 15.75 7.34 7.44
CA GLY A 393 15.81 5.87 7.36
C GLY A 393 15.39 5.14 8.64
N GLU A 394 15.71 5.70 9.82
CA GLU A 394 15.39 5.15 11.14
C GLU A 394 14.90 6.25 12.10
N LEU A 395 14.20 5.86 13.17
CA LEU A 395 13.84 6.73 14.29
C LEU A 395 14.79 6.53 15.47
N ASP A 396 15.23 7.60 16.12
CA ASP A 396 15.85 7.49 17.43
C ASP A 396 14.78 7.27 18.53
N SER A 397 15.20 6.77 19.71
CA SER A 397 14.27 6.49 20.82
C SER A 397 13.49 7.73 21.29
N SER A 398 14.11 8.92 21.29
CA SER A 398 13.45 10.15 21.75
C SER A 398 12.40 10.64 20.75
N SER A 399 12.66 10.53 19.45
CA SER A 399 11.70 10.80 18.38
C SER A 399 10.52 9.82 18.45
N ALA A 400 10.80 8.54 18.70
CA ALA A 400 9.76 7.52 18.86
C ALA A 400 8.86 7.80 20.08
N GLU A 401 9.44 8.12 21.23
CA GLU A 401 8.70 8.51 22.45
C GLU A 401 7.83 9.74 22.20
N HIS A 402 8.36 10.75 21.50
CA HIS A 402 7.60 11.95 21.13
C HIS A 402 6.37 11.61 20.26
N PHE A 403 6.53 10.77 19.24
CA PHE A 403 5.40 10.36 18.39
C PHE A 403 4.37 9.52 19.16
N LEU A 404 4.81 8.65 20.07
CA LEU A 404 3.90 7.90 20.94
C LEU A 404 3.11 8.82 21.86
N GLN A 405 3.75 9.87 22.39
CA GLN A 405 3.07 10.89 23.18
C GLN A 405 2.02 11.62 22.36
N LEU A 406 2.33 12.06 21.13
CA LEU A 406 1.36 12.70 20.24
C LEU A 406 0.15 11.81 19.95
N LEU A 407 0.37 10.52 19.67
CA LEU A 407 -0.71 9.55 19.46
C LEU A 407 -1.55 9.37 20.72
N GLN A 408 -0.93 9.32 21.90
CA GLN A 408 -1.63 9.17 23.17
C GLN A 408 -2.47 10.40 23.52
N GLU A 409 -1.92 11.60 23.36
CA GLU A 409 -2.63 12.86 23.57
C GLU A 409 -3.84 12.97 22.63
N TRP A 410 -3.65 12.67 21.35
CA TRP A 410 -4.74 12.61 20.38
C TRP A 410 -5.83 11.61 20.81
N SER A 411 -5.46 10.38 21.20
CA SER A 411 -6.41 9.35 21.63
C SER A 411 -7.22 9.78 22.88
N GLN A 412 -6.58 10.47 23.81
CA GLN A 412 -7.23 10.99 25.03
C GLN A 412 -8.20 12.13 24.72
N ALA A 413 -7.91 12.96 23.72
CA ALA A 413 -8.75 14.05 23.27
C ALA A 413 -10.03 13.59 22.52
N LEU A 414 -10.08 12.33 22.06
CA LEU A 414 -11.23 11.81 21.32
C LEU A 414 -12.52 11.79 22.16
N PRO A 415 -13.68 12.13 21.56
CA PRO A 415 -14.99 11.91 22.16
C PRO A 415 -15.18 10.48 22.68
N LEU A 416 -15.92 10.34 23.79
CA LEU A 416 -16.22 9.01 24.38
C LEU A 416 -16.97 8.10 23.40
N SER A 417 -17.78 8.66 22.49
CA SER A 417 -18.51 7.91 21.46
C SER A 417 -17.59 7.14 20.52
N LEU A 418 -16.41 7.68 20.20
CA LEU A 418 -15.41 7.06 19.31
C LEU A 418 -14.53 6.02 20.03
N ARG A 419 -14.50 6.05 21.36
CA ARG A 419 -13.74 5.11 22.21
C ARG A 419 -14.54 3.87 22.61
N GLN A 420 -15.81 3.78 22.19
CA GLN A 420 -16.67 2.64 22.48
C GLN A 420 -16.27 1.41 21.65
N ARG A 421 -16.21 0.24 22.29
CA ARG A 421 -15.98 -1.05 21.63
C ARG A 421 -17.29 -1.78 21.34
N PRO A 422 -17.34 -2.63 20.30
CA PRO A 422 -18.48 -3.52 20.05
C PRO A 422 -18.76 -4.39 21.28
N LYS A 423 -20.02 -4.49 21.70
CA LYS A 423 -20.41 -5.35 22.82
C LYS A 423 -20.44 -6.81 22.34
N LYS A 424 -19.64 -7.68 22.95
CA LYS A 424 -19.69 -9.12 22.66
C LYS A 424 -21.04 -9.68 23.15
N GLY A 425 -21.81 -10.32 22.26
CA GLY A 425 -22.94 -11.18 22.63
C GLY A 425 -24.34 -10.73 22.21
N ASP A 426 -24.53 -9.57 21.59
CA ASP A 426 -25.86 -9.09 21.19
C ASP A 426 -26.02 -9.04 19.66
N GLN A 427 -26.34 -10.19 19.06
CA GLN A 427 -26.56 -10.31 17.61
C GLN A 427 -27.72 -9.44 17.11
N SER A 428 -28.62 -9.00 18.01
CA SER A 428 -29.73 -8.12 17.63
C SER A 428 -29.25 -6.72 17.24
N LEU A 429 -28.23 -6.19 17.93
CA LEU A 429 -27.62 -4.89 17.63
C LEU A 429 -26.89 -4.87 16.29
N LEU A 430 -26.38 -6.02 15.83
CA LEU A 430 -25.76 -6.12 14.51
C LEU A 430 -26.77 -5.98 13.36
N LYS A 431 -28.07 -6.09 13.62
CA LYS A 431 -29.10 -5.80 12.60
C LYS A 431 -29.35 -4.30 12.44
N ASP A 432 -29.04 -3.50 13.44
CA ASP A 432 -29.16 -2.04 13.39
C ASP A 432 -28.02 -1.43 12.55
N ALA A 433 -28.39 -0.83 11.42
CA ALA A 433 -27.47 -0.19 10.49
C ALA A 433 -26.68 0.97 11.14
N GLN A 434 -27.34 1.79 11.96
CA GLN A 434 -26.68 2.92 12.61
C GLN A 434 -25.65 2.43 13.64
N TYR A 435 -25.99 1.36 14.37
CA TYR A 435 -25.06 0.74 15.30
C TYR A 435 -23.85 0.15 14.58
N ARG A 436 -24.06 -0.60 13.48
CA ARG A 436 -22.97 -1.18 12.68
C ARG A 436 -22.04 -0.11 12.14
N GLU A 437 -22.58 0.90 11.45
CA GLU A 437 -21.78 2.00 10.88
C GLU A 437 -20.94 2.67 11.96
N LYS A 438 -21.55 2.96 13.12
CA LYS A 438 -20.87 3.57 14.28
C LYS A 438 -19.72 2.70 14.80
N MET A 439 -19.95 1.41 14.96
CA MET A 439 -18.93 0.50 15.49
C MET A 439 -17.79 0.28 14.49
N ILE A 440 -18.07 0.13 13.20
CA ILE A 440 -17.02 0.02 12.18
C ILE A 440 -16.18 1.30 12.12
N ALA A 441 -16.81 2.48 12.25
CA ALA A 441 -16.09 3.75 12.36
C ALA A 441 -15.09 3.75 13.54
N ASN A 442 -15.54 3.29 14.71
CA ASN A 442 -14.69 3.20 15.90
C ASN A 442 -13.54 2.20 15.70
N VAL A 443 -13.81 1.08 15.02
CA VAL A 443 -12.79 0.09 14.65
C VAL A 443 -11.74 0.72 13.74
N HIS A 444 -12.12 1.51 12.73
CA HIS A 444 -11.16 2.17 11.85
C HIS A 444 -10.33 3.25 12.57
N VAL A 445 -10.95 4.06 13.44
CA VAL A 445 -10.23 5.06 14.25
C VAL A 445 -9.22 4.38 15.18
N ALA A 446 -9.64 3.32 15.88
CA ALA A 446 -8.76 2.55 16.75
C ALA A 446 -7.67 1.79 15.96
N GLY A 447 -8.01 1.26 14.79
CA GLY A 447 -7.06 0.63 13.88
C GLY A 447 -5.96 1.59 13.44
N THR A 448 -6.33 2.84 13.13
CA THR A 448 -5.37 3.88 12.75
C THR A 448 -4.44 4.24 13.90
N TYR A 449 -4.96 4.32 15.13
CA TYR A 449 -4.16 4.52 16.35
C TYR A 449 -3.10 3.43 16.55
N TYR A 450 -3.53 2.17 16.60
CA TYR A 450 -2.60 1.07 16.83
C TYR A 450 -1.64 0.87 15.66
N PHE A 451 -2.07 1.19 14.43
CA PHE A 451 -1.18 1.17 13.26
C PHE A 451 -0.07 2.20 13.41
N GLY A 452 -0.40 3.42 13.88
CA GLY A 452 0.59 4.45 14.18
C GLY A 452 1.62 3.99 15.22
N ILE A 453 1.17 3.34 16.31
CA ILE A 453 2.10 2.78 17.30
C ILE A 453 3.03 1.75 16.65
N ILE A 454 2.49 0.76 15.94
CA ILE A 454 3.27 -0.28 15.27
C ILE A 454 4.28 0.34 14.29
N LEU A 455 3.85 1.34 13.52
CA LEU A 455 4.70 2.04 12.55
C LEU A 455 5.92 2.69 13.22
N VAL A 456 5.72 3.35 14.36
CA VAL A 456 6.80 3.98 15.16
C VAL A 456 7.69 2.93 15.83
N THR A 457 7.10 1.89 16.42
CA THR A 457 7.83 1.00 17.34
C THR A 457 8.46 -0.24 16.69
N ARG A 458 8.06 -0.63 15.47
CA ARG A 458 8.49 -1.91 14.86
C ARG A 458 10.01 -2.05 14.70
N GLN A 459 10.75 -0.97 14.49
CA GLN A 459 12.20 -1.03 14.35
C GLN A 459 12.88 -1.43 15.67
N PHE A 460 12.34 -0.98 16.80
CA PHE A 460 12.83 -1.33 18.14
C PHE A 460 12.51 -2.79 18.47
N LEU A 461 11.36 -3.30 18.00
CA LEU A 461 11.06 -4.73 18.07
C LEU A 461 12.12 -5.57 17.35
N ILE A 462 12.54 -5.16 16.16
CA ILE A 462 13.60 -5.83 15.40
C ILE A 462 14.94 -5.74 16.16
N GLN A 463 15.32 -4.54 16.61
CA GLN A 463 16.55 -4.30 17.36
C GLN A 463 16.61 -5.13 18.67
N HIS A 464 15.47 -5.32 19.34
CA HIS A 464 15.37 -6.07 20.58
C HIS A 464 15.44 -7.59 20.38
N ILE A 465 14.70 -8.12 19.39
CA ILE A 465 14.55 -9.57 19.18
C ILE A 465 15.75 -10.18 18.43
N MET A 466 16.32 -9.46 17.46
CA MET A 466 17.37 -10.02 16.61
C MET A 466 18.59 -10.53 17.39
N PRO A 467 19.19 -9.79 18.35
CA PRO A 467 20.32 -10.29 19.12
C PRO A 467 20.01 -11.59 19.87
N GLN A 468 18.78 -11.74 20.38
CA GLN A 468 18.34 -12.90 21.13
C GLN A 468 18.25 -14.14 20.23
N LEU A 469 17.73 -13.99 19.01
CA LEU A 469 17.67 -15.06 18.01
C LEU A 469 19.05 -15.54 17.56
N HIS A 470 20.02 -14.62 17.45
CA HIS A 470 21.41 -14.96 17.12
C HIS A 470 22.20 -15.58 18.28
N GLY A 471 21.55 -15.91 19.41
CA GLY A 471 22.19 -16.51 20.58
C GLY A 471 23.06 -15.54 21.39
N LYS A 472 22.99 -14.23 21.12
CA LYS A 472 23.60 -13.19 21.96
C LYS A 472 22.64 -12.88 23.10
N SER A 473 22.57 -13.76 24.10
CA SER A 473 21.89 -13.47 25.36
C SER A 473 22.48 -12.19 25.98
N PRO A 474 21.68 -11.29 26.56
CA PRO A 474 22.20 -10.15 27.29
C PRO A 474 23.08 -10.69 28.42
N LYS A 475 24.40 -10.48 28.29
CA LYS A 475 25.35 -10.84 29.34
C LYS A 475 24.89 -10.14 30.61
N THR A 476 24.47 -10.91 31.61
CA THR A 476 24.25 -10.46 32.98
C THR A 476 25.59 -9.88 33.45
N LYS A 477 25.77 -8.56 33.32
CA LYS A 477 27.01 -7.88 33.69
C LYS A 477 26.96 -7.57 35.18
N GLU A 478 27.25 -8.57 36.00
CA GLU A 478 27.80 -8.29 37.33
C GLU A 478 29.21 -7.71 37.15
N GLY A 479 29.33 -6.41 37.41
CA GLY A 479 30.62 -5.75 37.65
C GLY A 479 31.23 -5.01 36.46
N GLN A 480 30.72 -3.79 36.15
CA GLN A 480 31.52 -2.68 35.61
C GLN A 480 30.73 -1.36 35.71
N GLN A 481 30.59 -0.86 36.94
CA GLN A 481 30.03 0.47 37.21
C GLN A 481 31.04 1.55 36.80
N LYS A 482 30.75 2.26 35.71
CA LYS A 482 30.90 3.73 35.54
C LYS A 482 30.62 4.23 34.11
N HIS A 483 30.60 3.34 33.10
CA HIS A 483 30.10 3.66 31.74
C HIS A 483 28.77 2.97 31.35
N ALA A 484 28.24 2.10 32.21
CA ALA A 484 27.04 1.29 31.93
C ALA A 484 25.71 2.08 31.95
N ARG A 485 25.64 3.19 32.70
CA ARG A 485 24.35 3.87 33.01
C ARG A 485 23.61 4.46 31.80
N LYS A 486 24.32 4.79 30.71
CA LYS A 486 23.70 5.32 29.48
C LYS A 486 23.25 4.20 28.53
N GLY A 487 24.04 3.12 28.43
CA GLY A 487 23.71 1.97 27.59
C GLY A 487 22.63 1.08 28.19
N ASP A 488 22.54 0.98 29.51
CA ASP A 488 21.47 0.23 30.19
C ASP A 488 20.12 0.94 29.98
N ASN A 489 20.07 2.27 30.14
CA ASN A 489 18.85 3.05 29.88
C ASN A 489 18.37 2.97 28.42
N GLU A 490 19.30 2.93 27.45
CA GLU A 490 18.96 2.82 26.04
C GLU A 490 18.45 1.41 25.69
N ALA A 491 19.06 0.37 26.27
CA ALA A 491 18.59 -1.00 26.11
C ALA A 491 17.20 -1.24 26.74
N ASP A 492 16.95 -0.64 27.91
CA ASP A 492 15.65 -0.67 28.58
C ASP A 492 14.58 0.05 27.74
N ALA A 493 14.90 1.24 27.20
CA ALA A 493 13.98 1.98 26.32
C ALA A 493 13.63 1.19 25.04
N VAL A 494 14.62 0.53 24.41
CA VAL A 494 14.40 -0.33 23.23
C VAL A 494 13.49 -1.51 23.58
N ALA A 495 13.64 -2.11 24.77
CA ALA A 495 12.77 -3.18 25.24
C ALA A 495 11.32 -2.71 25.47
N ASP A 496 11.13 -1.55 26.11
CA ASP A 496 9.81 -0.97 26.35
C ASP A 496 9.07 -0.61 25.05
N LEU A 497 9.78 -0.03 24.07
CA LEU A 497 9.25 0.27 22.74
C LEU A 497 8.90 -1.02 21.97
N SER A 498 9.74 -2.06 22.08
CA SER A 498 9.46 -3.39 21.54
C SER A 498 8.17 -3.99 22.12
N HIS A 499 7.99 -3.92 23.44
CA HIS A 499 6.76 -4.38 24.11
C HIS A 499 5.53 -3.60 23.65
N SER A 500 5.66 -2.29 23.47
CA SER A 500 4.59 -1.42 22.95
C SER A 500 4.16 -1.85 21.54
N CYS A 501 5.09 -2.26 20.68
CA CYS A 501 4.79 -2.80 19.36
C CYS A 501 3.93 -4.07 19.40
N ILE A 502 4.30 -5.02 20.26
CA ILE A 502 3.58 -6.29 20.43
C ILE A 502 2.19 -6.04 21.02
N GLY A 503 2.11 -5.15 22.02
CA GLY A 503 0.84 -4.76 22.64
C GLY A 503 -0.13 -4.16 21.62
N ALA A 504 0.33 -3.19 20.83
CA ALA A 504 -0.48 -2.56 19.79
C ALA A 504 -0.98 -3.56 18.74
N ALA A 505 -0.11 -4.46 18.26
CA ALA A 505 -0.49 -5.51 17.32
C ALA A 505 -1.54 -6.47 17.91
N THR A 506 -1.38 -6.84 19.19
CA THR A 506 -2.31 -7.72 19.90
C THR A 506 -3.68 -7.05 20.07
N TYR A 507 -3.72 -5.78 20.46
CA TYR A 507 -4.98 -5.05 20.59
C TYR A 507 -5.66 -4.86 19.23
N MET A 508 -4.91 -4.50 18.18
CA MET A 508 -5.46 -4.35 16.83
C MET A 508 -6.10 -5.65 16.33
N ALA A 509 -5.50 -6.81 16.61
CA ALA A 509 -6.05 -8.10 16.19
C ALA A 509 -7.29 -8.55 16.99
N GLN A 510 -7.57 -7.93 18.15
CA GLN A 510 -8.68 -8.28 19.04
C GLN A 510 -9.93 -7.40 18.85
N ILE A 511 -9.77 -6.26 18.17
CA ILE A 511 -10.85 -5.36 17.76
C ILE A 511 -11.65 -6.03 16.66
#